data_AF-A0A9P4K3T9-F1
#
_entry.id   AF-A0A9P4K3T9-F1
#
_cell.length_a   1.000
_cell.length_b   1.000
_cell.length_c   1.000
_cell.angle_alpha   90.00
_cell.angle_beta   90.00
_cell.angle_gamma   90.00
#
_symmetry.space_group_name_H-M   'P 1'
#
loop_
_entity.id
_entity.type
_entity.pdbx_description
1 polymer ?
#
loop_
_entity_poly.entity_id
_entity_poly.type
_entity_poly.pdbx_seq_one_letter_code
_entity_poly.pdbx_strand_id
1 'polypeptide(L)'
;MESAPHRSSSIPRDYARRRYTYTISEHASARLLLTLEALDYILRFTPVMRRASLDFNLVIQTVNSIQNPIGAILPPDSTTNHEGKVVPGGPRHLVLRDYLIAQLIKRPDTFPQAFLRAYLAVLAGRVYINEALFTDFTKGPDCTCSEAIRVLPEIDEMLGTGLFTFFEDAYVKVRPFRFSDLPAELRLHVHSYMGPESIRSLNRVFRSRFLSRLEI
;
A
#
# COMPACT_ATOMS: atom_id res chain seq x y z
N MET A 1 12.93 -2.56 53.87
CA MET A 1 12.31 -1.51 53.05
C MET A 1 12.12 -2.09 51.66
N GLU A 2 10.93 -2.59 51.36
CA GLU A 2 10.61 -3.18 50.05
C GLU A 2 10.39 -2.05 49.04
N SER A 3 11.24 -1.99 48.02
CA SER A 3 11.12 -1.05 46.90
C SER A 3 9.89 -1.42 46.08
N ALA A 4 8.91 -0.51 46.01
CA ALA A 4 7.72 -0.70 45.20
C ALA A 4 8.10 -0.94 43.72
N PRO A 5 7.45 -1.91 43.03
CA PRO A 5 7.77 -2.24 41.65
C PRO A 5 7.47 -1.04 40.74
N HIS A 6 8.47 -0.64 39.94
CA HIS A 6 8.34 0.34 38.87
C HIS A 6 7.26 -0.12 37.89
N ARG A 7 6.07 0.50 37.99
CA ARG A 7 5.04 0.36 36.96
C ARG A 7 5.49 1.18 35.77
N SER A 8 5.85 0.50 34.68
CA SER A 8 6.13 1.11 33.38
C SER A 8 4.97 2.03 33.00
N SER A 9 5.20 3.33 33.15
CA SER A 9 4.20 4.36 32.93
C SER A 9 3.84 4.41 31.46
N SER A 10 2.57 4.12 31.19
CA SER A 10 1.73 4.69 30.15
C SER A 10 2.37 4.84 28.77
N ILE A 11 2.15 3.85 27.90
CA ILE A 11 1.95 4.12 26.48
C ILE A 11 0.90 5.26 26.42
N PRO A 12 1.23 6.45 25.89
CA PRO A 12 0.27 7.56 25.81
C PRO A 12 -1.04 7.07 25.18
N ARG A 13 -2.17 7.17 25.91
CA ARG A 13 -3.49 6.73 25.42
C ARG A 13 -3.98 7.53 24.19
N ASP A 14 -3.26 8.57 23.81
CA ASP A 14 -3.63 9.48 22.72
C ASP A 14 -3.22 9.02 21.32
N TYR A 15 -2.57 7.86 21.15
CA TYR A 15 -2.26 7.33 19.81
C TYR A 15 -3.52 7.11 18.96
N ALA A 16 -4.67 6.80 19.58
CA ALA A 16 -5.91 6.53 18.86
C ALA A 16 -6.62 7.80 18.33
N ARG A 17 -6.25 9.00 18.81
CA ARG A 17 -6.99 10.25 18.51
C ARG A 17 -6.28 11.24 17.59
N ARG A 18 -5.02 11.01 17.22
CA ARG A 18 -4.43 11.75 16.10
C ARG A 18 -5.08 11.27 14.81
N ARG A 19 -6.24 11.84 14.48
CA ARG A 19 -6.79 11.80 13.13
C ARG A 19 -5.76 12.49 12.24
N TYR A 20 -4.89 11.72 11.60
CA TYR A 20 -3.94 12.23 10.63
C TYR A 20 -4.76 12.71 9.43
N THR A 21 -5.19 13.97 9.44
CA THR A 21 -5.76 14.65 8.28
C THR A 21 -4.61 15.01 7.36
N TYR A 22 -4.04 13.99 6.72
CA TYR A 22 -3.04 14.19 5.67
C TYR A 22 -3.75 14.82 4.48
N THR A 23 -3.47 16.10 4.23
CA THR A 23 -3.91 16.79 3.03
C THR A 23 -2.84 16.63 1.96
N ILE A 24 -3.23 16.08 0.81
CA ILE A 24 -2.33 15.94 -0.33
C ILE A 24 -2.13 17.34 -0.91
N SER A 25 -0.89 17.81 -0.96
CA SER A 25 -0.55 19.02 -1.72
C SER A 25 -0.72 18.80 -3.22
N GLU A 26 -1.04 19.84 -3.98
CA GLU A 26 -1.17 19.76 -5.44
C GLU A 26 0.10 19.25 -6.11
N HIS A 27 1.28 19.71 -5.67
CA HIS A 27 2.55 19.20 -6.16
C HIS A 27 2.70 17.69 -5.87
N ALA A 28 2.27 17.22 -4.70
CA ALA A 28 2.35 15.80 -4.36
C ALA A 28 1.46 14.96 -5.27
N SER A 29 0.27 15.44 -5.65
CA SER A 29 -0.60 14.72 -6.58
C SER A 29 -0.07 14.75 -8.01
N ALA A 30 0.51 15.86 -8.47
CA ALA A 30 1.20 15.93 -9.76
C ALA A 30 2.36 14.93 -9.83
N ARG A 31 3.18 14.86 -8.77
CA ARG A 31 4.26 13.87 -8.66
C ARG A 31 3.74 12.44 -8.62
N LEU A 32 2.63 12.20 -7.92
CA LEU A 32 1.99 10.88 -7.86
C LEU A 32 1.53 10.43 -9.25
N LEU A 33 0.86 11.30 -10.01
CA LEU A 33 0.41 11.02 -11.38
C LEU A 33 1.59 10.61 -12.27
N LEU A 34 2.66 11.41 -12.29
CA LEU A 34 3.87 11.09 -13.05
C LEU A 34 4.50 9.76 -12.62
N THR A 35 4.45 9.44 -11.33
CA THR A 35 5.01 8.19 -10.80
C THR A 35 4.20 6.98 -11.25
N LEU A 36 2.87 7.11 -11.32
CA LEU A 36 2.00 6.04 -11.82
C LEU A 36 2.15 5.83 -13.32
N GLU A 37 2.21 6.89 -14.12
CA GLU A 37 2.45 6.80 -15.56
C GLU A 37 3.85 6.22 -15.87
N ALA A 38 4.88 6.66 -15.14
CA ALA A 38 6.23 6.09 -15.26
C ALA A 38 6.26 4.60 -14.89
N LEU A 39 5.51 4.21 -13.85
CA LEU A 39 5.41 2.81 -13.45
C LEU A 39 4.71 1.96 -14.50
N ASP A 40 3.59 2.44 -15.06
CA ASP A 40 2.88 1.76 -16.15
C ASP A 40 3.79 1.58 -17.37
N TYR A 41 4.51 2.64 -17.76
CA TYR A 41 5.50 2.59 -18.83
C TYR A 41 6.56 1.52 -18.56
N ILE A 42 7.18 1.53 -17.37
CA ILE A 42 8.21 0.54 -17.01
C ILE A 42 7.65 -0.88 -17.08
N LEU A 43 6.47 -1.13 -16.53
CA LEU A 43 5.86 -2.46 -16.56
C LEU A 43 5.53 -2.90 -17.99
N ARG A 44 4.99 -2.01 -18.82
CA ARG A 44 4.62 -2.29 -20.21
C ARG A 44 5.83 -2.69 -21.06
N PHE A 45 6.96 -1.99 -20.91
CA PHE A 45 8.16 -2.23 -21.70
C PHE A 45 9.16 -3.23 -21.07
N THR A 46 8.99 -3.59 -19.79
CA THR A 46 9.85 -4.58 -19.13
C THR A 46 9.28 -5.99 -19.31
N PRO A 47 10.04 -6.96 -19.85
CA PRO A 47 9.59 -8.33 -19.98
C PRO A 47 9.35 -8.96 -18.60
N VAL A 48 8.31 -9.81 -18.48
CA VAL A 48 7.85 -10.37 -17.19
C VAL A 48 8.97 -10.99 -16.36
N MET A 49 9.91 -11.69 -16.99
CA MET A 49 11.05 -12.33 -16.31
C MET A 49 11.98 -11.35 -15.60
N ARG A 50 12.07 -10.09 -16.07
CA ARG A 50 12.87 -9.04 -15.44
C ARG A 50 12.08 -8.21 -14.42
N ARG A 51 10.75 -8.30 -14.44
CA ARG A 51 9.89 -7.52 -13.53
C ARG A 51 10.13 -7.84 -12.05
N ALA A 52 10.54 -9.07 -11.73
CA ALA A 52 10.88 -9.47 -10.36
C ALA A 52 12.07 -8.72 -9.75
N SER A 53 12.91 -8.11 -10.58
CA SER A 53 14.08 -7.31 -10.16
C SER A 53 13.85 -5.80 -10.20
N LEU A 54 12.60 -5.36 -10.41
CA LEU A 54 12.29 -3.93 -10.45
C LEU A 54 12.48 -3.30 -9.07
N ASP A 55 13.26 -2.22 -9.03
CA ASP A 55 13.42 -1.36 -7.86
C ASP A 55 12.57 -0.09 -8.05
N PHE A 56 11.88 0.31 -6.97
CA PHE A 56 11.13 1.56 -6.94
C PHE A 56 12.02 2.79 -7.21
N ASN A 57 13.30 2.73 -6.83
CA ASN A 57 14.24 3.81 -7.12
C ASN A 57 14.38 4.09 -8.63
N LEU A 58 14.27 3.06 -9.48
CA LEU A 58 14.29 3.23 -10.92
C LEU A 58 13.10 4.08 -11.40
N VAL A 59 11.91 3.83 -10.83
CA VAL A 59 10.69 4.62 -11.13
C VAL A 59 10.90 6.09 -10.76
N ILE A 60 11.47 6.35 -9.57
CA ILE A 60 11.76 7.71 -9.11
C ILE A 60 12.81 8.41 -9.98
N GLN A 61 13.85 7.69 -10.42
CA GLN A 61 14.83 8.22 -11.36
C GLN A 61 14.20 8.62 -12.69
N THR A 62 13.31 7.79 -13.23
CA THR A 62 12.55 8.09 -14.45
C THR A 62 11.72 9.37 -14.28
N VAL A 63 10.97 9.50 -13.18
CA VAL A 63 10.18 10.71 -12.88
C VAL A 63 11.06 11.95 -12.79
N ASN A 64 12.19 11.86 -12.06
CA ASN A 64 13.11 12.99 -11.91
C ASN A 64 13.76 13.37 -13.26
N SER A 65 13.97 12.42 -14.17
CA SER A 65 14.50 12.70 -15.52
C SER A 65 13.49 13.45 -16.41
N ILE A 66 12.19 13.17 -16.23
CA ILE A 66 11.10 13.87 -16.93
C ILE A 66 10.96 15.30 -16.38
N GLN A 67 11.16 15.49 -15.07
CA GLN A 67 11.01 16.79 -14.41
C GLN A 67 12.17 17.77 -14.62
N ASN A 68 13.32 17.32 -15.14
CA ASN A 68 14.48 18.17 -15.41
C ASN A 68 14.62 18.42 -16.93
N PRO A 69 14.01 19.48 -17.49
CA PRO A 69 13.91 19.70 -18.92
C PRO A 69 15.14 20.42 -19.46
N ILE A 70 16.33 19.83 -19.36
CA ILE A 70 17.46 20.32 -20.17
C ILE A 70 17.34 19.80 -21.62
N GLY A 71 16.39 18.91 -21.93
CA GLY A 71 16.09 18.51 -23.31
C GLY A 71 14.93 17.55 -23.53
N ALA A 72 13.99 17.41 -22.58
CA ALA A 72 12.87 16.47 -22.71
C ALA A 72 11.65 17.14 -23.36
N ILE A 73 11.10 16.46 -24.36
CA ILE A 73 9.83 16.78 -25.03
C ILE A 73 8.74 16.82 -23.97
N LEU A 74 8.20 18.01 -23.69
CA LEU A 74 7.10 18.21 -22.75
C LEU A 74 5.93 17.29 -23.14
N PRO A 75 5.24 16.64 -22.18
CA PRO A 75 3.94 16.05 -22.45
C PRO A 75 3.00 17.12 -23.04
N PRO A 76 2.17 16.77 -24.03
CA PRO A 76 1.33 17.73 -24.76
C PRO A 76 0.33 18.50 -23.89
N ASP A 77 0.09 18.07 -22.65
CA ASP A 77 -0.93 18.62 -21.75
C ASP A 77 -0.36 19.54 -20.64
N SER A 78 0.85 20.06 -20.83
CA SER A 78 1.51 20.93 -19.84
C SER A 78 0.88 22.32 -19.81
N THR A 79 0.02 22.62 -18.83
CA THR A 79 -0.52 23.97 -18.63
C THR A 79 0.44 24.82 -17.79
N THR A 80 0.65 26.07 -18.20
CA THR A 80 1.37 27.06 -17.42
C THR A 80 0.41 27.76 -16.47
N ASN A 81 0.79 27.88 -15.20
CA ASN A 81 0.02 28.63 -14.21
C ASN A 81 0.15 30.14 -14.46
N HIS A 82 -0.67 30.97 -13.82
CA HIS A 82 -0.55 32.44 -13.88
C HIS A 82 0.85 32.98 -13.48
N GLU A 83 1.65 32.18 -12.75
CA GLU A 83 3.05 32.50 -12.41
C GLU A 83 4.07 32.09 -13.50
N GLY A 84 3.65 31.56 -14.65
CA GLY A 84 4.54 31.06 -15.69
C GLY A 84 5.27 29.75 -15.34
N LYS A 85 4.98 29.15 -14.18
CA LYS A 85 5.48 27.82 -13.83
C LYS A 85 4.69 26.75 -14.58
N VAL A 86 5.41 25.88 -15.28
CA VAL A 86 4.86 24.67 -15.90
C VAL A 86 4.49 23.72 -14.76
N VAL A 87 3.20 23.42 -14.59
CA VAL A 87 2.77 22.33 -13.72
C VAL A 87 2.61 21.07 -14.59
N PRO A 88 3.44 20.04 -14.37
CA PRO A 88 3.31 18.80 -15.12
C PRO A 88 2.05 18.04 -14.66
N GLY A 89 1.14 17.71 -15.59
CA GLY A 89 -0.03 16.84 -15.33
C GLY A 89 -1.41 17.42 -15.66
N GLY A 90 -1.51 18.69 -16.05
CA GLY A 90 -2.79 19.32 -16.43
C GLY A 90 -3.85 19.27 -15.33
N PRO A 91 -5.16 19.22 -15.60
CA PRO A 91 -6.18 19.08 -14.55
C PRO A 91 -6.27 17.65 -13.96
N ARG A 92 -5.58 16.66 -14.55
CA ARG A 92 -5.73 15.23 -14.20
C ARG A 92 -5.21 14.92 -12.79
N HIS A 93 -4.14 15.58 -12.33
CA HIS A 93 -3.63 15.36 -10.97
C HIS A 93 -4.55 15.91 -9.88
N LEU A 94 -5.41 16.88 -10.20
CA LEU A 94 -6.43 17.40 -9.28
C LEU A 94 -7.58 16.40 -9.14
N VAL A 95 -8.06 15.85 -10.25
CA VAL A 95 -9.09 14.79 -10.24
C VAL A 95 -8.61 13.56 -9.46
N LEU A 96 -7.37 13.12 -9.71
CA LEU A 96 -6.75 12.02 -8.97
C LEU A 96 -6.67 12.31 -7.47
N ARG A 97 -6.27 13.53 -7.09
CA ARG A 97 -6.20 13.97 -5.69
C ARG A 97 -7.56 13.88 -5.02
N ASP A 98 -8.58 14.46 -5.64
CA ASP A 98 -9.93 14.54 -5.06
C ASP A 98 -10.55 13.14 -4.92
N TYR A 99 -10.31 12.27 -5.90
CA TYR A 99 -10.70 10.86 -5.83
C TYR A 99 -10.02 10.12 -4.67
N LEU A 100 -8.69 10.26 -4.50
CA LEU A 100 -7.96 9.59 -3.42
C LEU A 100 -8.39 10.08 -2.02
N ILE A 101 -8.72 11.36 -1.89
CA ILE A 101 -9.29 11.94 -0.66
C ILE A 101 -10.67 11.34 -0.39
N ALA A 102 -11.53 11.25 -1.42
CA ALA A 102 -12.87 10.66 -1.29
C ALA A 102 -12.82 9.17 -0.88
N GLN A 103 -11.83 8.42 -1.36
CA GLN A 103 -11.60 7.02 -0.99
C GLN A 103 -10.94 6.81 0.39
N LEU A 104 -10.65 7.90 1.09
CA LEU A 104 -9.98 7.90 2.40
C LEU A 104 -8.65 7.15 2.41
N ILE A 105 -7.89 7.23 1.30
CA ILE A 105 -6.59 6.59 1.19
C ILE A 105 -5.59 7.30 2.11
N LYS A 106 -4.96 6.52 2.99
CA LYS A 106 -3.90 7.01 3.87
C LYS A 106 -2.64 7.24 3.05
N ARG A 107 -1.97 8.38 3.24
CA ARG A 107 -0.66 8.69 2.65
C ARG A 107 -0.51 8.25 1.19
N PRO A 108 -1.31 8.82 0.27
CA PRO A 108 -1.31 8.43 -1.13
C PRO A 108 0.02 8.72 -1.85
N ASP A 109 0.93 9.48 -1.26
CA ASP A 109 2.33 9.59 -1.72
C ASP A 109 3.05 8.23 -1.76
N THR A 110 2.70 7.32 -0.84
CA THR A 110 3.27 5.97 -0.75
C THR A 110 2.55 4.93 -1.59
N PHE A 111 1.45 5.32 -2.26
CA PHE A 111 0.61 4.43 -3.06
C PHE A 111 1.39 3.63 -4.13
N PRO A 112 2.25 4.25 -4.96
CA PRO A 112 2.95 3.50 -6.02
C PRO A 112 3.92 2.46 -5.45
N GLN A 113 4.51 2.76 -4.30
CA GLN A 113 5.42 1.83 -3.61
C GLN A 113 4.66 0.65 -3.00
N ALA A 114 3.49 0.90 -2.40
CA ALA A 114 2.62 -0.15 -1.88
C ALA A 114 2.15 -1.10 -2.99
N PHE A 115 1.71 -0.55 -4.12
CA PHE A 115 1.34 -1.34 -5.30
C PHE A 115 2.53 -2.17 -5.81
N LEU A 116 3.71 -1.56 -6.00
CA LEU A 116 4.88 -2.29 -6.51
C LEU A 116 5.29 -3.44 -5.57
N ARG A 117 5.25 -3.24 -4.26
CA ARG A 117 5.52 -4.31 -3.28
C ARG A 117 4.52 -5.45 -3.41
N ALA A 118 3.24 -5.14 -3.54
CA ALA A 118 2.20 -6.14 -3.75
C ALA A 118 2.43 -6.91 -5.04
N TYR A 119 2.71 -6.21 -6.13
CA TYR A 119 3.00 -6.79 -7.43
C TYR A 119 4.22 -7.72 -7.41
N LEU A 120 5.32 -7.30 -6.78
CA LEU A 120 6.53 -8.12 -6.64
C LEU A 120 6.30 -9.37 -5.78
N ALA A 121 5.51 -9.27 -4.72
CA ALA A 121 5.13 -10.44 -3.91
C ALA A 121 4.34 -11.46 -4.73
N VAL A 122 3.39 -10.96 -5.54
CA VAL A 122 2.56 -11.74 -6.44
C VAL A 122 3.40 -12.41 -7.54
N LEU A 123 4.34 -11.69 -8.15
CA LEU A 123 5.30 -12.26 -9.11
C LEU A 123 6.17 -13.36 -8.50
N ALA A 124 6.49 -13.26 -7.21
CA ALA A 124 7.20 -14.31 -6.47
C ALA A 124 6.31 -15.52 -6.12
N GLY A 125 5.06 -15.56 -6.60
CA GLY A 125 4.08 -16.61 -6.32
C GLY A 125 3.53 -16.58 -4.90
N ARG A 126 3.63 -15.44 -4.20
CA ARG A 126 3.19 -15.27 -2.82
C ARG A 126 2.00 -14.33 -2.75
N VAL A 127 1.15 -14.53 -1.74
CA VAL A 127 0.11 -13.55 -1.40
C VAL A 127 0.79 -12.31 -0.83
N TYR A 128 0.37 -11.12 -1.27
CA TYR A 128 0.88 -9.87 -0.72
C TYR A 128 0.48 -9.70 0.74
N ILE A 129 1.33 -9.02 1.53
CA ILE A 129 1.09 -8.78 2.95
C ILE A 129 0.62 -7.33 3.13
N ASN A 130 -0.47 -7.16 3.88
CA ASN A 130 -0.97 -5.84 4.27
C ASN A 130 -0.23 -5.34 5.51
N GLU A 131 0.97 -4.81 5.31
CA GLU A 131 1.76 -4.20 6.38
C GLU A 131 1.48 -2.69 6.44
N ALA A 132 1.14 -2.20 7.63
CA ALA A 132 1.07 -0.76 7.90
C ALA A 132 2.46 -0.27 8.29
N LEU A 133 3.20 0.23 7.31
CA LEU A 133 4.53 0.79 7.53
C LEU A 133 4.45 2.25 7.97
N PHE A 134 5.47 2.71 8.68
CA PHE A 134 5.58 4.09 9.15
C PHE A 134 6.88 4.69 8.65
N THR A 135 6.93 5.05 7.37
CA THR A 135 8.12 5.71 6.80
C THR A 135 8.34 7.11 7.39
N ASP A 136 7.25 7.81 7.72
CA ASP A 136 7.29 9.14 8.32
C ASP A 136 6.25 9.22 9.45
N PHE A 137 6.72 9.19 10.70
CA PHE A 137 5.87 9.25 11.90
C PHE A 137 5.02 10.52 11.97
N THR A 138 5.41 11.59 11.27
CA THR A 138 4.66 12.86 11.27
C THR A 138 3.41 12.79 10.39
N LYS A 139 3.51 12.06 9.27
CA LYS A 139 2.44 11.90 8.28
C LYS A 139 1.50 10.74 8.60
N GLY A 140 1.92 9.83 9.46
CA GLY A 140 1.16 8.66 9.87
C GLY A 140 1.46 7.41 9.04
N PRO A 141 0.59 6.38 9.10
CA PRO A 141 0.81 5.11 8.43
C PRO A 141 0.76 5.25 6.90
N ASP A 142 1.62 4.49 6.24
CA ASP A 142 1.67 4.37 4.78
C ASP A 142 0.41 3.68 4.22
N CYS A 143 0.16 3.89 2.93
CA CYS A 143 -0.87 3.18 2.20
C CYS A 143 -0.59 1.66 2.22
N THR A 144 -1.60 0.87 2.56
CA THR A 144 -1.47 -0.60 2.54
C THR A 144 -1.64 -1.16 1.12
N CYS A 145 -1.10 -2.36 0.87
CA CYS A 145 -1.26 -3.05 -0.42
C CYS A 145 -2.74 -3.22 -0.82
N SER A 146 -3.61 -3.62 0.13
CA SER A 146 -5.05 -3.77 -0.12
C SER A 146 -5.74 -2.43 -0.42
N GLU A 147 -5.36 -1.36 0.26
CA GLU A 147 -5.91 -0.02 -0.05
C GLU A 147 -5.51 0.39 -1.46
N ALA A 148 -4.25 0.12 -1.86
CA ALA A 148 -3.75 0.44 -3.18
C ALA A 148 -4.46 -0.36 -4.29
N ILE A 149 -4.55 -1.68 -4.15
CA ILE A 149 -5.17 -2.57 -5.16
C ILE A 149 -6.66 -2.27 -5.31
N ARG A 150 -7.36 -1.96 -4.21
CA ARG A 150 -8.81 -1.71 -4.21
C ARG A 150 -9.24 -0.56 -5.12
N VAL A 151 -8.46 0.52 -5.17
CA VAL A 151 -8.80 1.74 -5.92
C VAL A 151 -8.10 1.81 -7.28
N LEU A 152 -7.28 0.81 -7.60
CA LEU A 152 -6.47 0.79 -8.80
C LEU A 152 -7.30 0.71 -10.10
N PRO A 153 -8.41 -0.06 -10.19
CA PRO A 153 -9.22 -0.12 -11.41
C PRO A 153 -9.74 1.25 -11.86
N GLU A 154 -10.26 2.06 -10.92
CA GLU A 154 -10.77 3.38 -11.22
C GLU A 154 -9.64 4.37 -11.54
N ILE A 155 -8.48 4.22 -10.89
CA ILE A 155 -7.29 5.01 -11.22
C ILE A 155 -6.80 4.68 -12.63
N ASP A 156 -6.79 3.40 -13.03
CA ASP A 156 -6.43 2.97 -14.37
C ASP A 156 -7.39 3.55 -15.42
N GLU A 157 -8.69 3.58 -15.15
CA GLU A 157 -9.69 4.20 -16.03
C GLU A 157 -9.46 5.71 -16.18
N MET A 158 -9.22 6.42 -15.07
CA MET A 158 -8.95 7.87 -15.09
C MET A 158 -7.62 8.22 -15.77
N LEU A 159 -6.61 7.36 -15.61
CA LEU A 159 -5.25 7.62 -16.09
C LEU A 159 -4.95 6.98 -17.45
N GLY A 160 -5.77 6.06 -17.93
CA GLY A 160 -5.48 5.23 -19.09
C GLY A 160 -4.30 4.28 -18.89
N THR A 161 -4.00 3.92 -17.63
CA THR A 161 -2.95 2.96 -17.27
C THR A 161 -3.50 1.53 -17.22
N GLY A 162 -2.61 0.54 -17.23
CA GLY A 162 -2.96 -0.89 -17.13
C GLY A 162 -2.34 -1.55 -15.90
N LEU A 163 -2.18 -0.83 -14.79
CA LEU A 163 -1.50 -1.33 -13.60
C LEU A 163 -2.28 -2.49 -12.95
N PHE A 164 -3.61 -2.38 -12.89
CA PHE A 164 -4.51 -3.40 -12.35
C PHE A 164 -4.52 -4.65 -13.21
N THR A 165 -4.54 -4.52 -14.54
CA THR A 165 -4.49 -5.69 -15.44
C THR A 165 -3.17 -6.45 -15.29
N PHE A 166 -2.04 -5.74 -15.18
CA PHE A 166 -0.75 -6.38 -14.89
C PHE A 166 -0.77 -7.12 -13.55
N PHE A 167 -1.42 -6.57 -12.54
CA PHE A 167 -1.54 -7.19 -11.23
C PHE A 167 -2.39 -8.47 -11.29
N GLU A 168 -3.59 -8.40 -11.88
CA GLU A 168 -4.50 -9.55 -12.04
C GLU A 168 -3.84 -10.69 -12.82
N ASP A 169 -3.19 -10.40 -13.94
CA ASP A 169 -2.46 -11.40 -14.75
C ASP A 169 -1.39 -12.14 -13.95
N ALA A 170 -0.76 -11.44 -13.02
CA ALA A 170 0.23 -12.03 -12.11
C ALA A 170 -0.46 -12.77 -10.95
N TYR A 171 -1.57 -12.25 -10.44
CA TYR A 171 -2.30 -12.79 -9.30
C TYR A 171 -2.97 -14.12 -9.60
N VAL A 172 -3.47 -14.33 -10.84
CA VAL A 172 -4.01 -15.62 -11.31
C VAL A 172 -3.01 -16.78 -11.13
N LYS A 173 -1.70 -16.48 -11.13
CA LYS A 173 -0.63 -17.49 -10.97
C LYS A 173 -0.28 -17.76 -9.51
N VAL A 174 -0.75 -16.93 -8.58
CA VAL A 174 -0.48 -17.09 -7.15
C VAL A 174 -1.32 -18.24 -6.64
N ARG A 175 -0.66 -19.23 -6.04
CA ARG A 175 -1.37 -20.32 -5.39
C ARG A 175 -2.16 -19.76 -4.20
N PRO A 176 -3.48 -19.99 -4.12
CA PRO A 176 -4.25 -19.58 -2.95
C PRO A 176 -3.64 -20.20 -1.69
N PHE A 177 -3.73 -19.47 -0.58
CA PHE A 177 -3.25 -19.94 0.71
C PHE A 177 -3.98 -21.23 1.05
N ARG A 178 -3.27 -22.34 1.31
CA ARG A 178 -3.90 -23.68 1.43
C ARG A 178 -5.02 -23.76 2.47
N PHE A 179 -5.03 -22.85 3.44
CA PHE A 179 -6.05 -22.82 4.49
C PHE A 179 -7.19 -21.84 4.18
N SER A 180 -7.17 -21.07 3.08
CA SER A 180 -8.28 -20.18 2.70
C SER A 180 -9.58 -20.95 2.49
N ASP A 181 -9.48 -22.16 1.98
CA ASP A 181 -10.62 -23.01 1.61
C ASP A 181 -11.17 -23.80 2.80
N LEU A 182 -10.51 -23.70 3.96
CA LEU A 182 -10.97 -24.35 5.18
C LEU A 182 -12.13 -23.56 5.83
N PRO A 183 -13.11 -24.25 6.44
CA PRO A 183 -14.07 -23.65 7.35
C PRO A 183 -13.41 -22.76 8.40
N ALA A 184 -14.11 -21.72 8.84
CA ALA A 184 -13.57 -20.70 9.74
C ALA A 184 -13.02 -21.32 11.04
N GLU A 185 -13.67 -22.35 11.55
CA GLU A 185 -13.30 -23.10 12.75
C GLU A 185 -11.94 -23.77 12.58
N LEU A 186 -11.71 -24.43 11.44
CA LEU A 186 -10.43 -25.09 11.15
C LEU A 186 -9.32 -24.08 10.91
N ARG A 187 -9.62 -22.94 10.25
CA ARG A 187 -8.65 -21.84 10.11
C ARG A 187 -8.21 -21.32 11.47
N LEU A 188 -9.14 -21.02 12.37
CA LEU A 188 -8.84 -20.60 13.74
C LEU A 188 -8.05 -21.67 14.50
N HIS A 189 -8.40 -22.95 14.32
CA HIS A 189 -7.69 -24.06 14.93
C HIS A 189 -6.22 -24.11 14.45
N VAL A 190 -5.96 -24.00 13.14
CA VAL A 190 -4.59 -23.94 12.59
C VAL A 190 -3.83 -22.72 13.11
N HIS A 191 -4.45 -21.54 13.10
CA HIS A 191 -3.84 -20.31 13.60
C HIS A 191 -3.44 -20.40 15.08
N SER A 192 -4.20 -21.14 15.89
CA SER A 192 -3.86 -21.33 17.30
C SER A 192 -2.53 -22.06 17.53
N TYR A 193 -2.05 -22.85 16.56
CA TYR A 193 -0.73 -23.49 16.61
C TYR A 193 0.37 -22.65 15.96
N MET A 194 0.04 -21.73 15.05
CA MET A 194 1.03 -20.91 14.34
C MET A 194 1.47 -19.66 15.11
N GLY A 195 0.79 -19.29 16.19
CA GLY A 195 1.20 -18.15 17.03
C GLY A 195 2.50 -18.41 17.80
N PRO A 196 3.31 -17.37 18.08
CA PRO A 196 4.47 -17.46 18.97
C PRO A 196 4.06 -18.02 20.34
N GLU A 197 4.96 -18.75 21.00
CA GLU A 197 4.65 -19.49 22.23
C GLU A 197 4.05 -18.62 23.34
N SER A 198 4.42 -17.33 23.38
CA SER A 198 3.84 -16.34 24.28
C SER A 198 2.31 -16.22 24.12
N ILE A 199 1.78 -16.30 22.90
CA ILE A 199 0.34 -16.24 22.60
C ILE A 199 -0.32 -17.61 22.83
N ARG A 200 0.40 -18.73 22.67
CA ARG A 200 -0.12 -20.08 22.91
C ARG A 200 -0.56 -20.29 24.35
N SER A 201 0.14 -19.67 25.31
CA SER A 201 -0.20 -19.74 26.73
C SER A 201 -1.58 -19.13 27.06
N LEU A 202 -1.93 -18.00 26.42
CA LEU A 202 -3.24 -17.34 26.57
C LEU A 202 -4.37 -18.13 25.91
N ASN A 203 -4.12 -18.72 24.74
CA ASN A 203 -5.12 -19.52 24.03
C ASN A 203 -5.49 -20.83 24.74
N ARG A 204 -4.59 -21.38 25.58
CA ARG A 204 -4.90 -22.56 26.41
C ARG A 204 -6.05 -22.29 27.38
N VAL A 205 -6.14 -21.08 27.93
CA VAL A 205 -7.19 -20.67 28.87
C VAL A 205 -8.54 -20.51 28.17
N PHE A 206 -8.55 -19.99 26.94
CA PHE A 206 -9.78 -19.86 26.15
C PHE A 206 -10.32 -21.20 25.65
N ARG A 207 -9.44 -22.13 25.25
CA ARG A 207 -9.84 -23.47 24.80
C ARG A 207 -10.53 -24.28 25.89
N SER A 208 -10.07 -24.20 27.15
CA SER A 208 -10.70 -24.98 28.23
C SER A 208 -12.15 -24.55 28.48
N ARG A 209 -12.48 -23.27 28.26
CA ARG A 209 -13.84 -22.73 28.42
C ARG A 209 -14.75 -22.99 27.23
N PHE A 210 -14.19 -23.11 26.03
CA PHE A 210 -14.99 -23.36 24.83
C PHE A 210 -15.36 -24.85 24.71
N LEU A 211 -14.43 -25.76 25.01
CA LEU A 211 -14.71 -27.20 24.99
C LEU A 211 -15.68 -27.62 26.10
N SER A 212 -15.61 -27.00 27.29
CA SER A 212 -16.57 -27.25 28.37
C SER A 212 -18.01 -26.79 28.06
N ARG A 213 -18.25 -26.10 26.94
CA ARG A 213 -19.60 -25.71 26.49
C ARG A 213 -20.15 -26.57 25.36
N LEU A 214 -19.32 -27.43 24.77
CA LEU A 214 -19.69 -28.35 23.69
C LEU A 214 -19.98 -29.76 24.19
N GLU A 215 -19.74 -30.05 25.47
CA GLU A 215 -20.27 -31.23 26.16
C GLU A 215 -21.74 -30.98 26.54
N ILE A 216 -22.63 -31.05 25.55
CA ILE A 216 -24.09 -31.19 25.70
C ILE A 216 -24.53 -32.37 24.83
#